data_AF-A0A2E0ZDI0-F1
#
_entry.id   AF-A0A2E0ZDI0-F1
#
_cell.length_a   1.000
_cell.length_b   1.000
_cell.length_c   1.000
_cell.angle_alpha   90.00
_cell.angle_beta   90.00
_cell.angle_gamma   90.00
#
_symmetry.space_group_name_H-M   'P 1'
#
loop_
_entity.id
_entity.type
_entity.pdbx_description
1 polymer ?
#
loop_
_entity_poly.entity_id
_entity_poly.type
_entity_poly.pdbx_seq_one_letter_code
_entity_poly.pdbx_strand_id
1 'polypeptide(L)' 'MWDNIFRTQYWDVVHSYNTGLPGWLVLVARRHIAAIDEMSEAEAAELGNLLRQVSLSLKQVTGCRKHT' A
#
# COMPACT_ATOMS: atom_id res chain seq x y z
N MET A 1 16.07 -4.17 -3.67
CA MET A 1 15.06 -5.23 -3.49
C MET A 1 13.94 -4.60 -2.67
N TRP A 2 12.67 -4.76 -3.05
CA TRP A 2 11.53 -4.20 -2.30
C TRP A 2 10.98 -5.30 -1.38
N ASP A 3 10.65 -4.99 -0.12
CA ASP A 3 10.10 -5.98 0.81
C ASP A 3 8.62 -6.07 0.52
N ASN A 4 8.18 -7.14 -0.14
CA ASN A 4 6.76 -7.38 -0.35
C ASN A 4 6.18 -7.99 0.93
N ILE A 5 5.42 -7.18 1.65
CA ILE A 5 4.76 -7.56 2.91
C ILE A 5 3.49 -8.37 2.62
N PHE A 6 2.75 -7.97 1.58
CA PHE A 6 1.48 -8.57 1.24
C PHE A 6 1.16 -8.39 -0.25
N ARG A 7 0.67 -9.44 -0.88
CA ARG A 7 0.32 -9.47 -2.30
C ARG A 7 -1.13 -9.90 -2.49
N THR A 8 -1.85 -9.14 -3.30
CA THR A 8 -3.21 -9.48 -3.75
C THR A 8 -3.22 -9.82 -5.24
N GLN A 9 -4.43 -9.94 -5.79
CA GLN A 9 -4.62 -10.13 -7.22
C GLN A 9 -4.05 -8.96 -8.03
N TYR A 10 -4.32 -7.72 -7.60
CA TYR A 10 -3.97 -6.52 -8.38
C TYR A 10 -2.85 -5.67 -7.78
N TRP A 11 -2.54 -5.82 -6.48
CA TRP A 11 -1.65 -4.91 -5.76
C TRP A 11 -0.57 -5.64 -4.96
N ASP A 12 0.60 -5.03 -4.86
CA ASP A 12 1.67 -5.39 -3.94
C ASP A 12 1.78 -4.29 -2.86
N VAL A 13 1.71 -4.68 -1.59
CA VAL A 13 2.01 -3.82 -0.44
C VAL A 13 3.48 -4.00 -0.09
N VAL A 14 4.25 -2.95 -0.27
CA VAL A 14 5.71 -2.98 -0.09
C VAL A 14 6.14 -1.97 0.96
N HIS A 15 7.18 -2.30 1.72
CA HIS A 15 7.87 -1.30 2.55
C HIS A 15 8.78 -0.45 1.67
N SER A 16 8.71 0.87 1.80
CA SER A 16 9.69 1.74 1.16
C SER A 16 11.01 1.64 1.94
N TYR A 17 12.03 1.07 1.32
CA TYR A 17 13.38 1.19 1.85
C TYR A 17 13.87 2.63 1.60
N ASN A 18 14.51 3.24 2.61
CA ASN A 18 15.08 4.59 2.59
C ASN A 18 14.17 5.75 3.04
N THR A 19 13.03 5.48 3.67
CA THR A 19 12.29 6.51 4.42
C THR A 19 12.66 6.45 5.89
N GLY A 20 13.07 7.58 6.50
CA GLY A 20 13.48 7.67 7.90
C GLY A 20 12.36 7.45 8.94
N LEU A 21 11.19 6.97 8.51
CA LEU A 21 10.00 6.77 9.33
C LEU A 21 9.61 5.28 9.29
N PRO A 22 9.54 4.60 10.45
CA PRO A 22 8.96 3.26 10.54
C PRO A 22 7.52 3.28 10.02
N GLY A 23 7.21 2.39 9.07
CA GLY A 23 5.83 2.19 8.64
C GLY A 23 5.42 2.86 7.32
N TRP A 24 6.38 3.34 6.53
CA TRP A 24 6.06 3.84 5.19
C TRP A 24 5.78 2.68 4.23
N LEU A 25 4.49 2.50 3.92
CA LEU A 25 4.01 1.48 3.00
C LEU A 25 3.60 2.09 1.68
N VAL A 26 3.91 1.40 0.58
CA VAL A 26 3.53 1.76 -0.78
C VAL A 26 2.68 0.64 -1.37
N LEU A 27 1.59 1.02 -2.04
CA LEU A 27 0.76 0.10 -2.83
C LEU A 27 1.19 0.22 -4.29
N VAL A 28 1.66 -0.87 -4.87
CA VAL A 28 2.18 -0.92 -6.24
C VAL A 28 1.24 -1.78 -7.09
N ALA A 29 0.74 -1.23 -8.18
CA ALA A 29 -0.06 -1.98 -9.14
C ALA A 29 0.80 -3.08 -9.78
N ARG A 30 0.26 -4.30 -9.87
CA ARG A 30 0.97 -5.43 -10.49
C ARG A 30 1.01 -5.34 -12.01
N ARG A 31 0.00 -4.69 -12.60
CA ARG A 31 -0.04 -4.29 -14.00
C ARG A 31 0.49 -2.86 -14.11
N HIS A 32 1.25 -2.58 -15.17
CA HIS A 32 1.64 -1.20 -15.45
C HIS A 32 0.41 -0.36 -15.78
N ILE A 33 0.25 0.72 -15.03
CA ILE A 33 -0.84 1.68 -15.10
C ILE A 33 -0.18 3.06 -15.02
N ALA A 34 -0.31 3.87 -16.06
CA ALA A 34 0.31 5.20 -16.12
C ALA A 34 -0.55 6.25 -15.42
N ALA A 35 -1.87 6.03 -15.35
CA ALA A 35 -2.83 6.95 -14.77
C ALA A 35 -4.01 6.23 -14.11
N ILE A 36 -4.68 6.89 -13.16
CA ILE A 36 -5.72 6.28 -12.33
C ILE A 36 -6.95 5.84 -13.13
N ASP A 37 -7.26 6.53 -14.23
CA ASP A 37 -8.39 6.24 -15.12
C ASP A 37 -8.19 4.99 -15.99
N GLU A 38 -6.96 4.46 -16.07
CA GLU A 38 -6.67 3.19 -16.74
C GLU A 38 -6.94 1.96 -15.85
N MET A 39 -7.37 2.17 -14.59
CA MET A 39 -7.78 1.10 -13.69
C MET A 39 -9.11 0.50 -14.14
N SER A 40 -9.20 -0.82 -14.09
CA SER A 40 -10.48 -1.50 -14.08
C SER A 40 -11.24 -1.22 -12.78
N GLU A 41 -12.56 -1.40 -12.79
CA GLU A 41 -13.40 -1.27 -11.60
C GLU A 41 -12.92 -2.19 -10.46
N ALA A 42 -12.45 -3.40 -10.80
CA ALA A 42 -11.93 -4.37 -9.83
C ALA A 42 -10.62 -3.90 -9.18
N GLU A 43 -9.69 -3.35 -9.96
CA GLU A 43 -8.43 -2.79 -9.45
C GLU A 43 -8.70 -1.61 -8.51
N ALA A 44 -9.61 -0.70 -8.89
CA ALA A 44 -9.99 0.46 -8.09
C ALA A 44 -10.70 0.06 -6.78
N ALA A 45 -11.62 -0.92 -6.84
CA ALA A 45 -12.30 -1.43 -5.66
C ALA A 45 -11.34 -2.12 -4.67
N GLU A 46 -10.40 -2.93 -5.18
CA GLU A 46 -9.39 -3.56 -4.32
C GLU A 46 -8.46 -2.53 -3.69
N LEU A 47 -8.06 -1.49 -4.44
CA LEU A 47 -7.25 -0.38 -3.92
C LEU A 47 -7.91 0.31 -2.73
N GLY A 48 -9.19 0.67 -2.86
CA GLY A 48 -9.95 1.32 -1.78
C GLY A 48 -9.98 0.49 -0.49
N ASN A 49 -10.20 -0.82 -0.63
CA ASN A 49 -10.18 -1.74 0.50
C ASN A 49 -8.78 -1.85 1.14
N LEU A 50 -7.74 -1.96 0.33
CA LEU A 50 -6.36 -2.06 0.80
C LEU A 50 -5.92 -0.80 1.53
N LEU A 51 -6.25 0.40 1.02
CA LEU A 51 -5.94 1.66 1.68
C LEU A 51 -6.45 1.67 3.13
N ARG A 52 -7.70 1.24 3.36
CA ARG A 52 -8.27 1.16 4.70
C ARG A 52 -7.60 0.10 5.56
N GLN A 53 -7.44 -1.13 5.04
CA GLN A 53 -6.92 -2.25 5.81
C GLN A 53 -5.45 -2.08 6.19
N VAL A 54 -4.62 -1.60 5.25
CA VAL A 54 -3.20 -1.31 5.48
C VAL A 54 -3.05 -0.18 6.49
N SER A 55 -3.85 0.89 6.38
CA SER A 55 -3.82 2.00 7.36
C SER A 55 -4.17 1.53 8.79
N LEU A 56 -5.18 0.67 8.93
CA LEU A 56 -5.54 0.10 10.23
C LEU A 56 -4.45 -0.81 10.79
N SER A 57 -3.90 -1.69 9.96
CA SER A 57 -2.81 -2.60 10.34
C SER A 57 -1.57 -1.81 10.75
N LEU A 58 -1.21 -0.78 9.98
CA LEU A 58 -0.10 0.10 10.29
C LEU A 58 -0.29 0.80 11.63
N LYS A 59 -1.50 1.33 11.90
CA LYS A 59 -1.85 1.96 13.18
C LYS A 59 -1.71 0.98 14.36
N GLN A 60 -2.18 -0.26 14.19
CA GLN A 60 -2.09 -1.30 15.21
C GLN A 60 -0.63 -1.69 15.50
N VAL A 61 0.19 -1.87 14.45
CA VAL A 61 1.58 -2.32 14.59
C VAL A 61 2.51 -1.22 15.09
N THR A 62 2.32 0.03 14.66
CA THR A 62 3.21 1.15 15.02
C THR A 62 2.79 1.90 16.29
N GLY A 63 1.61 1.60 16.86
CA GLY A 63 1.09 2.32 18.02
C GLY A 63 0.72 3.78 17.73
N CYS A 64 0.60 4.18 16.46
CA CYS A 64 0.07 5.48 16.06
C CYS A 64 0.87 6.71 16.57
N ARG A 65 2.21 6.63 16.66
CA ARG A 65 3.01 7.85 16.79
C ARG A 65 2.99 8.59 15.46
N LYS A 66 2.00 9.45 15.29
CA LYS A 66 1.98 10.45 14.22
C LYS A 66 3.24 11.29 14.37
N HIS A 67 4.20 11.16 13.45
CA HIS A 67 5.29 12.12 13.36
C HIS A 67 4.65 13.47 12.99
N THR A 68 4.61 14.37 13.98
CA THR A 68 4.31 15.78 13.77
C THR A 68 5.62 16.50 13.53
#